data_AF-A0A3M2G5R9-F1
#
_entry.id   AF-A0A3M2G5R9-F1
#
_cell.length_a   1.000
_cell.length_b   1.000
_cell.length_c   1.000
_cell.angle_alpha   90.00
_cell.angle_beta   90.00
_cell.angle_gamma   90.00
#
_symmetry.space_group_name_H-M   'P 1'
#
loop_
_entity.id
_entity.type
_entity.pdbx_description
1 polymer ?
#
loop_
_entity_poly.entity_id
_entity_poly.type
_entity_poly.pdbx_seq_one_letter_code
_entity_poly.pdbx_strand_id
1 'polypeptide(L)'
;MLDENMDLILDDAREHMDKTMEHLRAELNTIRAGRATPAMLEGIRVDYYGTKTPLTQMASVNAPQPDLLVIQPWDRSATAVPMRPAPTIPRVLPFKSHPSKNRGSHP
;
A
#
# COMPACT_ATOMS: atom_id res chain seq x y z
N MET A 1 14.14 29.78 48.88
CA MET A 1 13.44 28.52 49.24
C MET A 1 12.08 28.38 48.54
N LEU A 2 11.34 29.48 48.30
CA LEU A 2 10.09 29.44 47.51
C LEU A 2 10.36 29.40 45.99
N ASP A 3 11.51 29.90 45.57
CA ASP A 3 11.89 30.07 44.15
C ASP A 3 12.29 28.74 43.50
N GLU A 4 13.08 27.90 44.20
CA GLU A 4 13.49 26.59 43.70
C GLU A 4 12.31 25.64 43.44
N ASN A 5 11.26 25.72 44.26
CA ASN A 5 10.04 24.93 44.05
C ASN A 5 9.21 25.44 42.86
N MET A 6 9.26 26.74 42.58
CA MET A 6 8.56 27.33 41.44
C MET A 6 9.25 26.94 40.13
N ASP A 7 10.58 26.99 40.09
CA ASP A 7 11.36 26.60 38.92
C ASP A 7 11.17 25.11 38.58
N LEU A 8 11.14 24.24 39.60
CA LEU A 8 10.83 22.81 39.44
C LEU A 8 9.46 22.55 38.78
N ILE A 9 8.43 23.30 39.18
CA ILE A 9 7.08 23.17 38.61
C ILE A 9 7.05 23.67 37.16
N LEU A 10 7.79 24.74 36.85
CA LEU A 10 7.87 25.29 35.49
C LEU A 10 8.64 24.38 34.53
N ASP A 11 9.71 23.74 35.01
CA ASP A 11 10.48 22.77 34.24
C ASP A 11 9.67 21.50 33.97
N ASP A 12 8.96 20.97 34.98
CA ASP A 12 8.07 19.82 34.82
C ASP A 12 6.93 20.14 33.82
N ALA A 13 6.33 21.33 33.94
CA ALA A 13 5.32 21.77 32.98
C ALA A 13 5.86 21.88 31.54
N ARG A 14 7.11 22.34 31.36
CA ARG A 14 7.75 22.38 30.04
C ARG A 14 8.00 20.99 29.48
N GLU A 15 8.54 20.07 30.29
CA GLU A 15 8.78 18.69 29.87
C GLU A 15 7.48 18.02 29.40
N HIS A 16 6.39 18.21 30.16
CA HIS A 16 5.06 17.71 29.80
C HIS A 16 4.52 18.33 28.50
N MET A 17 4.73 19.62 28.27
CA MET A 17 4.34 20.28 27.01
C MET A 17 5.15 19.75 25.83
N ASP A 18 6.46 19.62 25.96
CA ASP A 18 7.35 19.13 24.91
C ASP A 18 7.00 17.69 24.53
N LYS A 19 6.77 16.83 25.53
CA LYS A 19 6.33 15.44 25.31
C LYS A 19 4.98 15.38 24.59
N THR A 20 4.05 16.24 24.96
CA THR A 20 2.73 16.34 24.30
C THR A 20 2.89 16.80 22.85
N MET A 21 3.78 17.76 22.58
CA MET A 21 4.09 18.24 21.24
C MET A 21 4.77 17.17 20.38
N GLU A 22 5.66 16.36 20.94
CA GLU A 22 6.27 15.21 20.26
C GLU A 22 5.22 14.15 19.91
N HIS A 23 4.37 13.78 20.87
CA HIS A 23 3.26 12.85 20.63
C HIS A 23 2.32 13.37 19.54
N LEU A 24 1.95 14.65 19.58
CA LEU A 24 1.10 15.27 18.57
C LEU A 24 1.76 15.23 17.18
N ARG A 25 3.06 15.53 17.08
CA ARG A 25 3.79 15.45 15.80
C ARG A 25 3.84 14.02 15.27
N ALA A 26 4.06 13.04 16.15
CA ALA A 26 4.03 11.63 15.77
C ALA A 26 2.66 11.23 15.21
N GLU A 27 1.58 11.58 15.91
CA GLU A 27 0.19 11.35 15.49
C GLU A 27 -0.13 12.03 14.14
N LEU A 28 0.29 13.29 13.96
CA LEU A 28 0.09 14.03 12.71
C LEU A 28 0.86 13.42 11.53
N ASN A 29 2.05 12.86 11.76
CA ASN A 29 2.81 12.15 10.74
C ASN A 29 2.16 10.82 10.32
N THR A 30 1.47 10.14 11.25
CA THR A 30 0.68 8.94 10.93
C THR A 30 -0.63 9.27 10.23
N ILE A 31 -1.19 10.46 10.43
CA ILE A 31 -2.38 10.91 9.71
C ILE A 31 -2.02 11.16 8.24
N ARG A 32 -2.44 10.22 7.39
CA ARG A 32 -2.35 10.30 5.92
C ARG A 32 -3.33 11.34 5.39
N ALA A 33 -2.99 12.62 5.56
CA ALA A 33 -3.80 13.76 5.18
C ALA A 33 -3.83 13.99 3.65
N GLY A 34 -4.21 12.99 2.86
CA GLY A 34 -4.45 13.09 1.40
C GLY A 34 -3.27 13.52 0.52
N ARG A 35 -2.18 14.02 1.12
CA ARG A 35 -0.96 14.46 0.45
C ARG A 35 -0.11 13.23 0.15
N ALA A 36 0.15 13.01 -1.13
CA ALA A 36 1.13 12.07 -1.64
C ALA A 36 2.51 12.40 -1.04
N THR A 37 2.88 11.69 0.02
CA THR A 37 4.23 11.75 0.59
C THR A 37 4.99 10.47 0.24
N PRO A 38 6.30 10.55 -0.03
CA PRO A 38 7.12 9.36 -0.32
C PRO A 38 7.08 8.31 0.79
N ALA A 39 6.90 8.73 2.04
CA ALA A 39 6.75 7.85 3.22
C ALA A 39 5.55 6.88 3.10
N MET A 40 4.53 7.20 2.29
CA MET A 40 3.41 6.29 2.05
C MET A 40 3.83 4.96 1.41
N LEU A 41 4.97 4.93 0.70
CA LEU A 41 5.46 3.75 0.00
C LEU A 41 6.54 2.96 0.77
N GLU A 42 7.00 3.43 1.94
CA GLU A 42 8.06 2.75 2.72
C GLU A 42 7.66 1.33 3.17
N GLY A 43 6.37 1.07 3.33
CA GLY A 43 5.85 -0.25 3.69
C GLY A 43 5.67 -1.23 2.51
N ILE A 44 5.84 -0.78 1.26
CA ILE A 44 5.56 -1.61 0.09
C ILE A 44 6.80 -2.44 -0.27
N ARG A 45 6.65 -3.76 -0.17
CA ARG A 45 7.65 -4.73 -0.63
C ARG A 45 7.25 -5.28 -1.98
N VAL A 46 8.17 -5.22 -2.94
CA VAL A 46 7.98 -5.75 -4.28
C VAL A 46 8.85 -7.00 -4.42
N ASP A 47 8.30 -8.06 -5.03
CA ASP A 47 9.08 -9.25 -5.35
C ASP A 47 10.01 -8.94 -6.53
N TYR A 48 11.30 -8.82 -6.24
CA TYR A 48 12.35 -8.66 -7.25
C TYR A 48 13.16 -9.95 -7.30
N TYR A 49 13.09 -10.66 -8.43
CA TYR A 49 13.74 -11.96 -8.63
C TYR A 49 13.50 -12.97 -7.47
N GLY A 50 12.28 -13.01 -6.93
CA GLY A 50 11.89 -13.96 -5.87
C GLY A 50 12.28 -13.54 -4.46
N THR A 51 12.85 -12.35 -4.27
CA THR A 51 13.12 -11.77 -2.94
C THR A 51 12.25 -10.54 -2.72
N LYS A 52 11.63 -10.43 -1.54
CA LYS A 52 10.83 -9.27 -1.15
C LYS A 52 11.75 -8.10 -0.80
N THR A 53 11.94 -7.19 -1.73
CA THR A 53 12.79 -6.01 -1.56
C THR A 53 11.92 -4.76 -1.30
N PRO A 54 12.32 -3.85 -0.41
CA PRO A 54 11.62 -2.58 -0.23
C PRO A 54 11.64 -1.75 -1.52
N LEU A 55 10.49 -1.17 -1.88
CA LEU A 55 10.37 -0.35 -3.09
C LEU A 55 11.33 0.86 -3.09
N THR A 56 11.64 1.40 -1.91
CA THR A 56 12.58 2.53 -1.72
C THR A 56 14.01 2.23 -2.20
N GLN A 57 14.43 0.96 -2.18
CA GLN A 57 15.75 0.55 -2.66
C GLN A 57 15.78 0.31 -4.18
N MET A 58 14.60 0.22 -4.80
CA MET A 58 14.43 -0.15 -6.20
C MET A 58 14.01 1.03 -7.09
N ALA A 59 13.50 2.10 -6.49
CA ALA A 59 13.01 3.27 -7.20
C ALA A 59 13.23 4.56 -6.41
N SER A 60 13.47 5.65 -7.12
CA SER A 60 13.35 6.99 -6.56
C SER A 60 11.88 7.39 -6.48
N VAL A 61 11.44 7.85 -5.31
CA VAL A 61 10.07 8.30 -5.08
C VAL A 61 10.07 9.80 -4.89
N ASN A 62 9.44 10.53 -5.81
CA ASN A 62 9.31 11.98 -5.74
C ASN A 62 7.82 12.37 -5.71
N ALA A 63 7.48 13.36 -4.89
CA ALA A 63 6.15 13.95 -4.81
C ALA A 63 6.19 15.39 -5.33
N PRO A 64 6.15 15.63 -6.65
CA PRO A 64 6.23 16.97 -7.21
C PRO A 64 4.98 17.81 -6.90
N GLN A 65 3.85 17.16 -6.63
CA GLN A 65 2.58 17.79 -6.30
C GLN A 65 1.89 17.00 -5.18
N PRO A 66 1.06 17.65 -4.34
CA PRO A 66 0.41 16.99 -3.21
C PRO A 66 -0.51 15.84 -3.59
N ASP A 67 -0.99 15.76 -4.83
CA ASP A 67 -1.90 14.69 -5.26
C ASP A 67 -1.23 13.65 -6.18
N LEU A 68 0.05 13.83 -6.49
CA LEU A 68 0.77 13.01 -7.47
C LEU A 68 2.08 12.47 -6.90
N LEU A 69 2.21 11.14 -6.89
CA LEU A 69 3.43 10.44 -6.53
C LEU A 69 4.08 9.83 -7.78
N VAL A 70 5.33 10.19 -8.05
CA VAL A 70 6.09 9.68 -9.19
C VAL A 70 7.14 8.70 -8.68
N ILE A 71 7.05 7.45 -9.15
CA ILE A 71 7.98 6.37 -8.82
C ILE A 71 8.85 6.13 -10.05
N GLN A 72 10.15 6.37 -9.93
CA GLN A 72 11.14 6.16 -11.00
C GLN A 72 12.04 4.98 -10.63
N PRO A 73 11.76 3.76 -11.14
CA PRO A 73 12.60 2.60 -10.91
C PRO A 73 13.97 2.76 -11.60
N TRP A 74 15.03 2.34 -10.92
CA TRP A 74 16.38 2.34 -11.47
C TRP A 74 16.58 1.25 -12.52
N ASP A 75 15.84 0.15 -12.37
CA ASP A 75 15.81 -0.97 -13.30
C ASP A 75 14.38 -1.20 -13.80
N ARG A 76 14.17 -1.02 -15.11
CA ARG A 76 12.86 -1.22 -15.77
C ARG A 76 12.42 -2.68 -15.75
N SER A 77 13.35 -3.62 -15.57
CA SER A 77 13.03 -5.05 -15.44
C SER A 77 12.22 -5.35 -14.18
N ALA A 78 12.37 -4.53 -13.13
CA ALA A 78 11.65 -4.66 -11.85
C ALA A 78 10.17 -4.30 -11.96
N THR A 79 9.81 -3.38 -12.87
CA THR A 79 8.41 -2.98 -13.11
C THR A 79 7.63 -3.96 -13.98
N ALA A 80 8.32 -4.89 -14.64
CA ALA A 80 7.66 -5.96 -15.37
C ALA A 80 7.20 -7.04 -14.37
N VAL A 81 6.19 -6.72 -13.55
CA VAL A 81 5.33 -7.78 -13.02
C VAL A 81 4.74 -8.43 -14.27
N PRO A 82 5.05 -9.70 -14.58
CA PRO A 82 4.43 -10.36 -15.71
C PRO A 82 2.93 -10.31 -15.44
N MET A 83 2.21 -9.56 -16.28
CA MET A 83 0.76 -9.45 -16.27
C MET A 83 0.22 -10.84 -16.03
N ARG A 84 -0.37 -11.10 -14.84
CA ARG A 84 -0.96 -12.41 -14.56
C ARG A 84 -1.98 -12.63 -15.67
N PRO A 85 -1.86 -13.70 -16.47
CA PRO A 85 -2.87 -13.99 -17.47
C PRO A 85 -4.21 -14.09 -16.74
N ALA A 86 -5.21 -13.36 -17.23
CA ALA A 86 -6.56 -13.39 -16.68
C ALA A 86 -6.99 -14.85 -16.50
N PRO A 87 -7.69 -15.21 -15.42
CA PRO A 87 -8.12 -16.58 -15.22
C PRO A 87 -8.93 -17.02 -16.44
N THR A 88 -8.38 -17.95 -17.22
CA THR A 88 -9.04 -18.53 -18.39
C THR A 88 -10.30 -19.21 -17.91
N ILE A 89 -11.43 -18.54 -18.04
CA ILE A 89 -12.75 -19.14 -17.79
C ILE A 89 -12.84 -20.34 -18.74
N PRO A 90 -13.03 -21.57 -18.23
CA PRO A 90 -13.14 -22.74 -19.10
C PRO A 90 -14.32 -22.52 -20.04
N ARG A 91 -14.03 -22.47 -21.34
CA ARG A 91 -15.03 -22.34 -22.40
C ARG A 91 -16.00 -23.50 -22.24
N VAL A 92 -17.22 -23.22 -21.80
CA VAL A 92 -18.28 -24.22 -21.63
C VAL A 92 -18.40 -24.95 -22.95
N LEU A 93 -18.09 -26.26 -22.97
CA LEU A 93 -18.22 -27.07 -24.16
C LEU A 93 -19.70 -27.04 -24.60
N PRO A 94 -20.00 -26.95 -25.90
CA PRO A 94 -21.39 -26.98 -26.35
C PRO A 94 -22.04 -28.26 -25.86
N PHE A 95 -23.12 -28.10 -25.09
CA PHE A 95 -23.96 -29.19 -24.59
C PHE A 95 -24.38 -30.04 -25.78
N LYS A 96 -23.80 -31.25 -25.91
CA LYS A 96 -24.20 -32.20 -26.95
C LYS A 96 -25.65 -32.60 -26.66
N SER A 97 -26.58 -32.08 -27.46
CA SER A 97 -27.98 -32.50 -27.46
C SER A 97 -28.02 -34.01 -27.78
N HIS A 98 -28.36 -34.82 -26.78
CA HIS A 98 -28.69 -36.22 -26.99
C HIS A 98 -29.89 -36.29 -27.96
N PRO A 99 -29.82 -37.08 -29.04
CA PRO A 99 -30.97 -37.26 -29.91
C PRO A 99 -32.05 -38.02 -29.15
N SER A 100 -33.21 -37.37 -28.98
CA SER A 100 -34.46 -37.97 -28.54
C SER A 100 -34.80 -39.14 -29.46
N LYS A 101 -34.74 -40.36 -28.93
CA LYS A 101 -35.13 -41.59 -29.62
C LYS A 101 -36.65 -41.53 -29.83
N ASN A 102 -37.04 -41.04 -31.00
CA ASN A 102 -38.44 -40.97 -31.42
C ASN A 102 -39.01 -42.40 -31.49
N ARG A 103 -39.81 -42.76 -30.48
CA ARG A 103 -40.67 -43.95 -30.51
C ARG A 103 -41.93 -43.59 -31.29
N GLY A 104 -42.00 -44.08 -32.51
CA GLY A 104 -43.18 -44.13 -33.37
C GLY A 104 -42.74 -44.79 -34.67
N SER A 105 -43.42 -45.76 -35.24
CA SER A 105 -44.71 -46.38 -34.95
C SER A 105 -44.78 -47.61 -35.86
N HIS A 106 -45.31 -48.74 -35.36
CA HIS A 106 -45.87 -49.79 -36.22
C HIS A 106 -47.02 -49.19 -37.07
N PRO A 107 -47.20 -49.64 -38.31
CA PRO A 107 -47.91 -50.91 -38.59
C PRO A 107 -47.13 -51.90 -39.45
#